data_AF-A0A921IZG9-F1
#
_entry.id   AF-A0A921IZG9-F1
#
_cell.length_a   1.000
_cell.length_b   1.000
_cell.length_c   1.000
_cell.angle_alpha   90.00
_cell.angle_beta   90.00
_cell.angle_gamma   90.00
#
_symmetry.space_group_name_H-M   'P 1'
#
loop_
_entity.id
_entity.type
_entity.pdbx_description
1 polymer ?
#
loop_
_entity_poly.entity_id
_entity_poly.type
_entity_poly.pdbx_seq_one_letter_code
_entity_poly.pdbx_strand_id
1 'polypeptide(L)'
;MFKANAKVDVALNRDVEHLIKTGGKEGILPIVQMGEPVLRQRTAPYEGQLSRRTLTKLIETMRTTMLEAPGVGLAGPQIGLGMAIAVLEDHVREGDEDDPREIGELPFHVIINPSYEPVGDQTRSFYEGCLSFAGYQAVRRRWLDIIARWQDEDGNRHEERLHGWPARIFQHETDHLSGEVYIDRAEIRSLSSDENLADLWCEDPVPTEAAEELGFDL
;
A
#
# COMPACT_ATOMS: atom_id res chain seq x y z
N MET A 1 -12.03 -16.49 11.19
CA MET A 1 -11.96 -16.10 12.60
C MET A 1 -10.52 -16.16 13.05
N PHE A 2 -9.94 -15.02 13.45
CA PHE A 2 -8.70 -15.01 14.24
C PHE A 2 -8.90 -15.98 15.42
N LYS A 3 -7.88 -16.80 15.74
CA LYS A 3 -8.01 -17.96 16.63
C LYS A 3 -8.94 -17.63 17.81
N ALA A 4 -9.94 -18.47 18.09
CA ALA A 4 -10.97 -18.22 19.12
C ALA A 4 -10.41 -17.99 20.56
N ASN A 5 -9.09 -18.12 20.74
CA ASN A 5 -8.34 -17.88 21.97
C ASN A 5 -7.21 -16.84 21.81
N ALA A 6 -7.24 -15.99 20.76
CA ALA A 6 -6.32 -14.88 20.64
C ALA A 6 -6.60 -13.91 21.79
N LYS A 7 -5.77 -13.99 22.83
CA LYS A 7 -5.86 -13.10 23.97
C LYS A 7 -5.36 -11.74 23.48
N VAL A 8 -6.20 -10.71 23.66
CA VAL A 8 -5.78 -9.31 23.44
C VAL A 8 -4.46 -9.09 24.17
N ASP A 9 -3.46 -8.62 23.44
CA ASP A 9 -2.20 -8.18 24.00
C ASP A 9 -2.41 -6.79 24.60
N VAL A 10 -2.44 -6.74 25.94
CA VAL A 10 -2.76 -5.51 26.68
C VAL A 10 -1.72 -4.41 26.46
N ALA A 11 -0.45 -4.78 26.29
CA ALA A 11 0.62 -3.81 26.07
C ALA A 11 0.51 -3.22 24.67
N LEU A 12 0.47 -4.08 23.64
CA LEU A 12 0.31 -3.66 22.26
C LEU A 12 -1.00 -2.85 22.06
N ASN A 13 -2.11 -3.29 22.65
CA ASN A 13 -3.38 -2.56 22.53
C ASN A 13 -3.27 -1.14 23.11
N ARG A 14 -2.55 -0.96 24.22
CA ARG A 14 -2.29 0.36 24.79
C ARG A 14 -1.40 1.22 23.90
N ASP A 15 -0.37 0.61 23.31
CA ASP A 15 0.55 1.30 22.41
C ASP A 15 -0.18 1.77 21.14
N VAL A 16 -1.04 0.93 20.56
CA VAL A 16 -1.90 1.32 19.43
C VAL A 16 -2.91 2.39 19.83
N GLU A 17 -3.52 2.31 21.01
CA GLU A 17 -4.37 3.41 21.51
C GLU A 17 -3.62 4.71 21.72
N HIS A 18 -2.32 4.66 22.05
CA HIS A 18 -1.48 5.84 22.13
C HIS A 18 -1.14 6.39 20.74
N LEU A 19 -0.79 5.51 19.79
CA LEU A 19 -0.58 5.86 18.39
C LEU A 19 -1.81 6.54 17.80
N ILE A 20 -3.01 5.99 17.96
CA ILE A 20 -4.26 6.62 17.48
C ILE A 20 -4.42 8.03 18.05
N LYS A 21 -4.01 8.27 19.31
CA LYS A 21 -4.09 9.60 19.93
C LYS A 21 -3.08 10.60 19.35
N THR A 22 -1.98 10.15 18.75
CA THR A 22 -1.03 11.08 18.11
C THR A 22 -1.64 11.75 16.89
N GLY A 23 -2.69 11.16 16.29
CA GLY A 23 -3.43 11.79 15.21
C GLY A 23 -4.32 12.98 15.61
N GLY A 24 -4.34 13.34 16.90
CA GLY A 24 -4.95 14.57 17.37
C GLY A 24 -6.46 14.63 17.13
N LYS A 25 -6.97 15.85 16.89
CA LYS A 25 -8.40 16.09 16.65
C LYS A 25 -8.86 15.66 15.27
N GLU A 26 -7.95 15.67 14.30
CA GLU A 26 -8.22 15.38 12.90
C GLU A 26 -8.18 13.87 12.60
N GLY A 27 -7.56 13.09 13.48
CA GLY A 27 -7.46 11.64 13.30
C GLY A 27 -6.48 11.25 12.19
N ILE A 28 -5.44 12.06 11.97
CA ILE A 28 -4.43 11.85 10.93
C ILE A 28 -3.14 11.39 11.58
N LEU A 29 -2.74 10.13 11.32
CA LEU A 29 -1.51 9.58 11.86
C LEU A 29 -0.28 10.17 11.15
N PRO A 30 0.82 10.39 11.87
CA PRO A 30 2.08 10.76 11.23
C PRO A 30 2.56 9.59 10.36
N ILE A 31 2.86 9.88 9.09
CA ILE A 31 3.43 8.91 8.16
C ILE A 31 4.95 8.93 8.30
N VAL A 32 5.52 7.81 8.74
CA VAL A 32 6.98 7.67 8.87
C VAL A 32 7.66 7.67 7.50
N GLN A 33 8.86 8.22 7.44
CA GLN A 33 9.61 8.40 6.19
C GLN A 33 10.76 7.39 6.06
N MET A 34 11.22 7.17 4.82
CA MET A 34 12.34 6.30 4.50
C MET A 34 13.55 6.61 5.37
N GLY A 35 14.13 5.55 5.95
CA GLY A 35 15.16 5.63 6.98
C GLY A 35 14.67 5.11 8.33
N GLU A 36 13.36 5.16 8.58
CA GLU A 36 12.76 4.58 9.78
C GLU A 36 12.78 3.04 9.72
N PRO A 37 13.35 2.34 10.73
CA PRO A 37 13.60 0.90 10.66
C PRO A 37 12.35 0.04 10.43
N VAL A 38 11.19 0.49 10.93
CA VAL A 38 9.92 -0.23 10.81
C VAL A 38 9.53 -0.48 9.35
N LEU A 39 9.89 0.42 8.42
CA LEU A 39 9.61 0.28 6.98
C LEU A 39 10.44 -0.84 6.32
N ARG A 40 11.51 -1.29 6.98
CA ARG A 40 12.44 -2.33 6.51
C ARG A 40 12.30 -3.64 7.26
N GLN A 41 11.40 -3.71 8.24
CA GLN A 41 11.19 -4.88 9.07
C GLN A 41 9.98 -5.66 8.59
N ARG A 42 10.13 -6.98 8.54
CA ARG A 42 8.98 -7.87 8.35
C ARG A 42 8.03 -7.70 9.53
N THR A 43 6.76 -7.43 9.23
CA THR A 43 5.73 -7.22 10.25
C THR A 43 5.40 -8.51 11.01
N ALA A 44 4.93 -8.35 12.25
CA ALA A 44 4.30 -9.43 12.99
C ALA A 44 2.93 -9.77 12.37
N PRO A 45 2.56 -11.05 12.25
CA PRO A 45 1.24 -11.41 11.77
C PRO A 45 0.17 -10.96 12.76
N TYR A 46 -0.96 -10.47 12.26
CA TYR A 46 -2.12 -10.16 13.10
C TYR A 46 -2.94 -11.43 13.35
N GLU A 47 -2.98 -11.87 14.59
CA GLU A 47 -3.73 -13.03 15.05
C GLU A 47 -4.90 -12.65 15.98
N GLY A 48 -5.27 -11.36 16.07
CA GLY A 48 -6.31 -10.88 16.99
C GLY A 48 -5.75 -10.26 18.28
N GLN A 49 -4.54 -9.69 18.23
CA GLN A 49 -3.88 -9.11 19.40
C GLN A 49 -4.52 -7.80 19.88
N LEU A 50 -5.32 -7.13 19.05
CA LEU A 50 -6.02 -5.90 19.41
C LEU A 50 -7.45 -6.18 19.85
N SER A 51 -7.95 -5.38 20.80
CA SER A 51 -9.38 -5.37 21.10
C SER A 51 -10.16 -4.93 19.86
N ARG A 52 -11.39 -5.43 19.69
CA ARG A 52 -12.25 -5.05 18.54
C ARG A 52 -12.39 -3.54 18.42
N ARG A 53 -12.56 -2.85 19.56
CA ARG A 53 -12.67 -1.39 19.61
C ARG A 53 -11.41 -0.69 19.10
N THR A 54 -10.23 -1.18 19.50
CA THR A 54 -8.95 -0.60 19.09
C THR A 54 -8.67 -0.87 17.63
N LEU A 55 -8.95 -2.08 17.13
CA LEU A 55 -8.82 -2.42 15.72
C LEU A 55 -9.71 -1.53 14.84
N THR A 56 -11.01 -1.42 15.15
CA THR A 56 -11.94 -0.57 14.38
C THR A 56 -11.44 0.87 14.31
N LYS A 57 -11.02 1.44 15.44
CA LYS A 57 -10.49 2.81 15.46
C LYS A 57 -9.19 2.95 14.68
N LEU A 58 -8.30 1.97 14.76
CA LEU A 58 -7.06 1.98 13.99
C LEU A 58 -7.37 2.02 12.49
N ILE A 59 -8.25 1.14 12.02
CA ILE A 59 -8.68 1.06 10.62
C ILE A 59 -9.29 2.38 10.14
N GLU A 60 -10.23 2.95 10.91
CA GLU A 60 -10.84 4.24 10.60
C GLU A 60 -9.77 5.35 10.49
N THR A 61 -8.86 5.41 11.45
CA THR A 61 -7.78 6.41 11.47
C THR A 61 -6.80 6.22 10.31
N MET A 62 -6.46 4.97 9.96
CA MET A 62 -5.61 4.65 8.80
C MET A 62 -6.28 5.07 7.50
N ARG A 63 -7.58 4.79 7.32
CA ARG A 63 -8.34 5.22 6.14
C ARG A 63 -8.40 6.74 6.04
N THR A 64 -8.70 7.45 7.12
CA THR A 64 -8.67 8.92 7.13
C THR A 64 -7.28 9.45 6.77
N THR A 65 -6.23 8.90 7.37
CA THR A 65 -4.84 9.30 7.09
C THR A 65 -4.49 9.09 5.61
N MET A 66 -4.86 7.95 5.04
CA MET A 66 -4.64 7.62 3.63
C MET A 66 -5.33 8.62 2.70
N LEU A 67 -6.61 8.92 2.93
CA LEU A 67 -7.40 9.83 2.09
C LEU A 67 -6.91 11.29 2.19
N GLU A 68 -6.50 11.73 3.38
CA GLU A 68 -5.96 13.08 3.59
C GLU A 68 -4.52 13.24 3.04
N ALA A 69 -3.79 12.14 2.88
CA ALA A 69 -2.46 12.07 2.26
C ALA A 69 -2.51 11.74 0.74
N PRO A 70 -3.61 12.08 0.06
CA PRO A 70 -4.10 11.51 -1.21
C PRO A 70 -3.56 10.13 -1.66
N GLY A 71 -3.47 9.16 -0.76
CA GLY A 71 -3.03 7.80 -1.06
C GLY A 71 -4.18 6.88 -1.47
N VAL A 72 -3.83 5.78 -2.15
CA VAL A 72 -4.75 4.67 -2.51
C VAL A 72 -4.52 3.41 -1.64
N GLY A 73 -3.52 3.48 -0.76
CA GLY A 73 -3.15 2.44 0.19
C GLY A 73 -2.35 3.01 1.36
N LEU A 74 -2.46 2.36 2.53
CA LEU A 74 -1.64 2.67 3.70
C LEU A 74 -1.44 1.42 4.57
N ALA A 75 -0.18 1.01 4.75
CA ALA A 75 0.22 -0.12 5.56
C ALA A 75 0.62 0.26 6.99
N GLY A 76 0.45 -0.66 7.93
CA GLY A 76 0.83 -0.51 9.34
C GLY A 76 2.25 0.05 9.54
N PRO A 77 3.29 -0.45 8.84
CA PRO A 77 4.64 0.09 8.96
C PRO A 77 4.75 1.59 8.69
N GLN A 78 3.92 2.13 7.78
CA GLN A 78 3.94 3.56 7.41
C GLN A 78 3.42 4.47 8.51
N ILE A 79 2.70 3.93 9.51
CA ILE A 79 2.29 4.67 10.72
C ILE A 79 3.10 4.25 11.95
N GLY A 80 4.24 3.58 11.75
CA GLY A 80 5.09 3.10 12.85
C GLY A 80 4.62 1.80 13.51
N LEU A 81 3.61 1.13 12.96
CA LEU A 81 3.05 -0.11 13.51
C LEU A 81 3.58 -1.34 12.76
N GLY A 82 4.48 -2.10 13.38
CA GLY A 82 5.03 -3.34 12.83
C GLY A 82 4.06 -4.54 12.80
N MET A 83 2.83 -4.35 12.34
CA MET A 83 1.77 -5.37 12.26
C MET A 83 1.29 -5.53 10.82
N ALA A 84 0.96 -6.77 10.41
CA ALA A 84 0.51 -7.13 9.08
C ALA A 84 -0.95 -6.70 8.80
N ILE A 85 -1.21 -5.39 8.78
CA ILE A 85 -2.50 -4.75 8.49
C ILE A 85 -2.25 -3.62 7.50
N ALA A 86 -3.04 -3.54 6.44
CA ALA A 86 -3.09 -2.39 5.54
C ALA A 86 -4.55 -2.06 5.16
N VAL A 87 -4.76 -0.84 4.69
CA VAL A 87 -6.02 -0.39 4.08
C VAL A 87 -5.77 0.02 2.64
N LEU A 88 -6.75 -0.15 1.78
CA LEU A 88 -6.71 0.24 0.36
C LEU A 88 -8.08 0.67 -0.13
N GLU A 89 -8.09 1.66 -1.02
CA GLU A 89 -9.28 2.22 -1.65
C GLU A 89 -8.85 3.06 -2.86
N ASP A 90 -9.44 2.79 -4.02
CA ASP A 90 -9.35 3.68 -5.19
C ASP A 90 -10.64 3.56 -6.01
N HIS A 91 -11.06 4.68 -6.59
CA HIS A 91 -12.32 4.77 -7.32
C HIS A 91 -12.07 5.27 -8.72
N VAL A 92 -12.75 4.65 -9.68
CA VAL A 92 -12.69 5.08 -11.08
C VAL A 92 -13.26 6.49 -11.22
N ARG A 93 -12.57 7.34 -11.97
CA ARG A 93 -12.94 8.73 -12.26
C ARG A 93 -13.32 8.88 -13.73
N GLU A 94 -13.98 9.99 -14.06
CA GLU A 94 -14.29 10.32 -15.45
C GLU A 94 -12.98 10.47 -16.25
N GLY A 95 -12.84 9.70 -17.34
CA GLY A 95 -11.65 9.68 -18.18
C GLY A 95 -10.71 8.48 -17.98
N ASP A 96 -10.93 7.66 -16.96
CA ASP A 96 -10.08 6.48 -16.68
C ASP A 96 -10.33 5.29 -17.62
N GLU A 97 -11.42 5.30 -18.40
CA GLU A 97 -11.84 4.16 -19.26
C GLU A 97 -10.78 3.72 -20.28
N ASP A 98 -10.01 4.68 -20.81
CA ASP A 98 -8.96 4.46 -21.80
C ASP A 98 -7.54 4.61 -21.19
N ASP A 99 -7.43 4.69 -19.85
CA ASP A 99 -6.13 4.84 -19.20
C ASP A 99 -5.29 3.56 -19.36
N PRO A 100 -4.07 3.65 -19.93
CA PRO A 100 -3.24 2.47 -20.20
C PRO A 100 -2.73 1.78 -18.92
N ARG A 101 -2.92 2.39 -17.73
CA ARG A 101 -2.65 1.77 -16.43
C ARG A 101 -3.72 0.76 -16.02
N GLU A 102 -4.81 0.67 -16.78
CA GLU A 102 -5.93 -0.25 -16.53
C GLU A 102 -6.53 0.04 -15.13
N ILE A 103 -6.89 1.31 -14.91
CA ILE A 103 -7.50 1.78 -13.67
C ILE A 103 -8.86 1.09 -13.50
N GLY A 104 -9.08 0.52 -12.32
CA GLY A 104 -10.28 -0.23 -12.01
C GLY A 104 -10.77 0.08 -10.60
N GLU A 105 -12.05 -0.18 -10.37
CA GLU A 105 -12.68 0.05 -9.08
C GLU A 105 -12.04 -0.84 -8.01
N LEU A 106 -11.63 -0.21 -6.91
CA LEU A 106 -11.09 -0.87 -5.74
C LEU A 106 -11.80 -0.33 -4.49
N PRO A 107 -12.94 -0.93 -4.10
CA PRO A 107 -13.66 -0.52 -2.91
C PRO A 107 -12.77 -0.56 -1.66
N PHE A 108 -13.19 0.15 -0.61
CA PHE A 108 -12.45 0.12 0.64
C PHE A 108 -12.30 -1.31 1.20
N HIS A 109 -11.06 -1.75 1.36
CA HIS A 109 -10.71 -3.02 1.98
C HIS A 109 -9.73 -2.83 3.13
N VAL A 110 -9.92 -3.62 4.18
CA VAL A 110 -8.91 -3.89 5.19
C VAL A 110 -8.26 -5.22 4.83
N ILE A 111 -6.95 -5.22 4.58
CA ILE A 111 -6.20 -6.44 4.26
C ILE A 111 -5.29 -6.81 5.42
N ILE A 112 -5.53 -7.99 5.98
CA ILE A 112 -4.80 -8.50 7.13
C ILE A 112 -4.09 -9.80 6.76
N ASN A 113 -2.80 -9.87 7.07
CA ASN A 113 -1.90 -10.94 6.66
C ASN A 113 -2.03 -11.28 5.15
N PRO A 114 -1.97 -10.28 4.25
CA PRO A 114 -2.17 -10.53 2.83
C PRO A 114 -1.01 -11.32 2.21
N SER A 115 -1.30 -11.93 1.07
CA SER A 115 -0.34 -12.57 0.17
C SER A 115 -0.88 -12.52 -1.26
N TYR A 116 0.01 -12.59 -2.24
CA TYR A 116 -0.39 -12.67 -3.65
C TYR A 116 0.50 -13.65 -4.41
N GLU A 117 -0.04 -14.19 -5.50
CA GLU A 117 0.69 -15.02 -6.47
C GLU A 117 0.38 -14.53 -7.88
N PRO A 118 1.36 -14.48 -8.80
CA PRO A 118 1.12 -14.04 -10.17
C PRO A 118 0.25 -15.04 -10.94
N VAL A 119 -0.58 -14.51 -11.84
CA VAL A 119 -1.32 -15.29 -12.83
C VAL A 119 -0.65 -15.11 -14.19
N GLY A 120 0.13 -16.11 -14.60
CA GLY A 120 0.95 -16.01 -15.82
C GLY A 120 2.24 -15.22 -15.60
N ASP A 121 2.82 -14.73 -16.69
CA ASP A 121 4.12 -14.03 -16.72
C ASP A 121 4.00 -12.57 -17.15
N GLN A 122 2.79 -12.06 -17.39
CA GLN A 122 2.57 -10.70 -17.85
C GLN A 122 2.85 -9.68 -16.75
N THR A 123 3.59 -8.63 -17.10
CA THR A 123 3.92 -7.51 -16.23
C THR A 123 3.62 -6.16 -16.88
N ARG A 124 3.51 -5.12 -16.06
CA ARG A 124 3.47 -3.71 -16.47
C ARG A 124 4.41 -2.87 -15.63
N SER A 125 4.95 -1.83 -16.23
CA SER A 125 5.91 -0.93 -15.62
C SER A 125 5.35 0.49 -15.68
N PHE A 126 5.10 1.06 -14.49
CA PHE A 126 4.55 2.40 -14.30
C PHE A 126 5.33 3.09 -13.19
N TYR A 127 5.30 4.42 -13.16
CA TYR A 127 5.76 5.18 -12.01
C TYR A 127 4.92 4.84 -10.77
N GLU A 128 5.61 4.56 -9.67
CA GLU A 128 5.02 4.43 -8.34
C GLU A 128 5.64 5.47 -7.40
N GLY A 129 4.77 6.10 -6.61
CA GLY A 129 5.15 6.87 -5.43
C GLY A 129 4.82 6.11 -4.14
N CYS A 130 5.29 6.63 -3.00
CA CYS A 130 4.95 6.12 -1.69
C CYS A 130 4.88 7.27 -0.70
N LEU A 131 3.86 7.31 0.16
CA LEU A 131 3.70 8.33 1.21
C LEU A 131 4.87 8.34 2.20
N SER A 132 5.57 7.21 2.33
CA SER A 132 6.78 7.06 3.16
C SER A 132 8.07 7.40 2.42
N PHE A 133 8.05 7.69 1.12
CA PHE A 133 9.19 8.19 0.36
C PHE A 133 8.80 9.45 -0.42
N ALA A 134 8.45 10.49 0.33
CA ALA A 134 7.87 11.70 -0.22
C ALA A 134 8.82 12.45 -1.17
N GLY A 135 8.26 13.03 -2.24
CA GLY A 135 8.98 13.86 -3.19
C GLY A 135 9.57 13.11 -4.39
N TYR A 136 9.49 11.77 -4.41
CA TYR A 136 10.12 10.93 -5.43
C TYR A 136 9.25 9.77 -5.89
N GLN A 137 9.35 9.48 -7.18
CA GLN A 137 8.74 8.32 -7.83
C GLN A 137 9.77 7.63 -8.71
N ALA A 138 9.57 6.35 -8.96
CA ALA A 138 10.34 5.61 -9.95
C ALA A 138 9.48 4.53 -10.59
N VAL A 139 9.87 4.12 -11.79
CA VAL A 139 9.23 3.03 -12.52
C VAL A 139 9.44 1.73 -11.78
N ARG A 140 8.33 1.05 -11.51
CA ARG A 140 8.30 -0.26 -10.85
C ARG A 140 7.54 -1.23 -11.72
N ARG A 141 8.18 -2.36 -12.02
CA ARG A 141 7.53 -3.50 -12.69
C ARG A 141 6.70 -4.29 -11.69
N ARG A 142 5.46 -4.60 -12.07
CA ARG A 142 4.48 -5.38 -11.28
C ARG A 142 3.85 -6.46 -12.14
N TRP A 143 3.40 -7.54 -11.50
CA TRP A 143 2.55 -8.52 -12.16
C TRP A 143 1.23 -7.85 -12.56
N LEU A 144 0.79 -8.07 -13.79
CA LEU A 144 -0.46 -7.50 -14.29
C LEU A 144 -1.67 -8.16 -13.62
N ASP A 145 -1.62 -9.48 -13.47
CA ASP A 145 -2.65 -10.28 -12.83
C ASP A 145 -2.10 -11.03 -11.62
N ILE A 146 -2.86 -11.04 -10.53
CA ILE A 146 -2.53 -11.78 -9.31
C ILE A 146 -3.75 -12.52 -8.76
N ILE A 147 -3.51 -13.60 -8.03
CA ILE A 147 -4.45 -14.12 -7.04
C ILE A 147 -4.08 -13.51 -5.69
N ALA A 148 -4.90 -12.59 -5.21
CA ALA A 148 -4.77 -11.92 -3.93
C ALA A 148 -5.50 -12.73 -2.85
N ARG A 149 -4.88 -12.88 -1.68
CA ARG A 149 -5.45 -13.58 -0.52
C ARG A 149 -5.23 -12.78 0.74
N TRP A 150 -6.26 -12.57 1.55
CA TRP A 150 -6.16 -11.83 2.81
C TRP A 150 -7.24 -12.26 3.81
N GLN A 151 -7.16 -11.71 5.01
CA GLN A 151 -8.24 -11.72 5.99
C GLN A 151 -8.80 -10.30 6.16
N ASP A 152 -10.11 -10.16 6.30
CA ASP A 152 -10.73 -8.89 6.71
C ASP A 152 -10.65 -8.68 8.24
N GLU A 153 -11.17 -7.56 8.73
CA GLU A 153 -11.19 -7.19 10.14
C GLU A 153 -12.04 -8.10 11.03
N ASP A 154 -13.00 -8.82 10.46
CA ASP A 154 -13.79 -9.85 11.13
C ASP A 154 -13.09 -11.23 11.07
N GLY A 155 -11.98 -11.32 10.33
CA GLY A 155 -11.16 -12.50 10.15
C GLY A 155 -11.74 -13.50 9.15
N ASN A 156 -12.63 -13.08 8.26
CA ASN A 156 -13.04 -13.89 7.11
C ASN A 156 -11.91 -13.91 6.08
N ARG A 157 -11.73 -15.04 5.41
CA ARG A 157 -10.70 -15.21 4.39
C ARG A 157 -11.28 -14.86 3.03
N HIS A 158 -10.52 -14.11 2.27
CA HIS A 158 -10.84 -13.71 0.90
C HIS A 158 -9.77 -14.23 -0.05
N GLU A 159 -10.19 -14.62 -1.24
CA GLU A 159 -9.34 -14.97 -2.37
C GLU A 159 -9.98 -14.39 -3.63
N GLU A 160 -9.26 -13.52 -4.32
CA GLU A 160 -9.76 -12.78 -5.47
C GLU A 160 -8.68 -12.64 -6.53
N ARG A 161 -9.08 -12.69 -7.81
CA ARG A 161 -8.19 -12.32 -8.90
C ARG A 161 -8.24 -10.81 -9.09
N LEU A 162 -7.12 -10.14 -8.90
CA LEU A 162 -6.97 -8.72 -9.20
C LEU A 162 -6.17 -8.55 -10.49
N HIS A 163 -6.46 -7.47 -11.20
CA HIS A 163 -5.86 -7.13 -12.49
C HIS A 163 -5.54 -5.62 -12.53
N GLY A 164 -4.58 -5.20 -13.35
CA GLY A 164 -4.30 -3.80 -13.64
C GLY A 164 -3.88 -2.99 -12.40
N TRP A 165 -4.41 -1.78 -12.28
CA TRP A 165 -4.08 -0.86 -11.18
C TRP A 165 -4.45 -1.42 -9.78
N PRO A 166 -5.63 -2.03 -9.56
CA PRO A 166 -5.94 -2.72 -8.30
C PRO A 166 -4.91 -3.78 -7.89
N ALA A 167 -4.41 -4.59 -8.86
CA ALA A 167 -3.38 -5.58 -8.59
C ALA A 167 -2.06 -4.92 -8.14
N ARG A 168 -1.70 -3.78 -8.74
CA ARG A 168 -0.51 -3.00 -8.36
C ARG A 168 -0.61 -2.47 -6.95
N ILE A 169 -1.74 -1.84 -6.59
CA ILE A 169 -1.99 -1.31 -5.24
C ILE A 169 -1.85 -2.44 -4.21
N PHE A 170 -2.50 -3.58 -4.44
CA PHE A 170 -2.43 -4.72 -3.52
C PHE A 170 -1.00 -5.26 -3.35
N GLN A 171 -0.24 -5.35 -4.44
CA GLN A 171 1.18 -5.74 -4.38
C GLN A 171 2.00 -4.74 -3.57
N HIS A 172 1.83 -3.44 -3.80
CA HIS A 172 2.56 -2.38 -3.08
C HIS A 172 2.31 -2.45 -1.57
N GLU A 173 1.05 -2.51 -1.15
CA GLU A 173 0.71 -2.57 0.28
C GLU A 173 1.13 -3.88 0.92
N THR A 174 1.07 -5.00 0.19
CA THR A 174 1.55 -6.30 0.69
C THR A 174 3.07 -6.30 0.89
N ASP A 175 3.82 -5.68 -0.02
CA ASP A 175 5.28 -5.60 0.05
C ASP A 175 5.73 -4.83 1.29
N HIS A 176 5.05 -3.73 1.64
CA HIS A 176 5.31 -2.97 2.88
C HIS A 176 5.27 -3.86 4.13
N LEU A 177 4.35 -4.83 4.19
CA LEU A 177 4.22 -5.73 5.34
C LEU A 177 5.36 -6.75 5.44
N SER A 178 6.12 -6.93 4.36
CA SER A 178 7.33 -7.74 4.33
C SER A 178 8.62 -6.95 4.59
N GLY A 179 8.53 -5.62 4.67
CA GLY A 179 9.68 -4.71 4.79
C GLY A 179 10.33 -4.36 3.44
N GLU A 180 9.67 -4.70 2.33
CA GLU A 180 10.06 -4.27 0.98
C GLU A 180 9.36 -2.95 0.65
N VAL A 181 10.06 -2.04 -0.01
CA VAL A 181 9.50 -0.79 -0.55
C VAL A 181 9.74 -0.71 -2.05
N TYR A 182 8.94 0.08 -2.76
CA TYR A 182 8.96 0.07 -4.24
C TYR A 182 10.37 0.34 -4.82
N ILE A 183 11.19 1.17 -4.16
CA ILE A 183 12.54 1.51 -4.62
C ILE A 183 13.52 0.31 -4.63
N ASP A 184 13.23 -0.77 -3.91
CA ASP A 184 14.12 -1.95 -3.83
C ASP A 184 14.19 -2.73 -5.14
N ARG A 185 13.18 -2.59 -6.01
CA ARG A 185 13.15 -3.20 -7.35
C ARG A 185 12.66 -2.23 -8.42
N ALA A 186 12.82 -0.94 -8.18
CA ALA A 186 12.53 0.07 -9.18
C ALA A 186 13.67 0.16 -10.20
N GLU A 187 13.34 0.64 -11.40
CA GLU A 187 14.33 1.01 -12.40
C GLU A 187 15.02 2.31 -11.97
N ILE A 188 16.21 2.20 -11.35
CA ILE A 188 16.85 3.34 -10.65
C ILE A 188 17.11 4.56 -11.56
N ARG A 189 17.31 4.36 -12.87
CA ARG A 189 17.47 5.47 -13.83
C ARG A 189 16.21 6.30 -14.02
N SER A 190 15.04 5.74 -13.70
CA SER A 190 13.76 6.45 -13.75
C SER A 190 13.46 7.25 -12.48
N LEU A 191 14.30 7.21 -11.44
CA LEU A 191 14.04 7.96 -10.21
C LEU A 191 13.91 9.45 -10.53
N SER A 192 12.72 9.98 -10.30
CA SER A 192 12.36 11.36 -10.60
C SER A 192 11.78 12.03 -9.37
N SER A 193 12.01 13.33 -9.23
CA SER A 193 11.19 14.13 -8.31
C SER A 193 9.76 14.22 -8.85
N ASP A 194 8.80 14.48 -7.96
CA ASP A 194 7.40 14.70 -8.36
C ASP A 194 7.27 15.86 -9.37
N GLU A 195 8.05 16.94 -9.18
CA GLU A 195 8.09 18.10 -10.09
C GLU A 195 8.60 17.72 -11.49
N ASN A 196 9.73 17.04 -11.59
CA ASN A 196 10.27 16.62 -12.89
C ASN A 196 9.38 15.58 -13.57
N LEU A 197 8.72 14.71 -12.80
CA LEU A 197 7.77 13.76 -13.36
C LEU A 197 6.59 14.50 -13.98
N ALA A 198 6.06 15.51 -13.28
CA ALA A 198 4.97 16.35 -13.78
C ALA A 198 5.38 17.15 -15.02
N ASP A 199 6.60 17.68 -15.06
CA ASP A 199 7.06 18.55 -16.16
C ASP A 199 7.51 17.77 -17.40
N LEU A 200 8.07 16.56 -17.23
CA LEU A 200 8.76 15.84 -18.30
C LEU A 200 8.03 14.58 -18.77
N TRP A 201 7.30 13.89 -17.88
CA TRP A 201 6.85 12.51 -18.12
C TRP A 201 5.35 12.28 -17.89
N CYS A 202 4.57 13.32 -17.57
CA CYS A 202 3.17 13.17 -17.17
C CYS A 202 2.24 12.72 -18.31
N GLU A 203 2.59 13.04 -19.56
CA GLU A 203 1.81 12.71 -20.75
C GLU A 203 2.07 11.28 -21.26
N ASP A 204 3.03 10.55 -20.67
CA ASP A 204 3.35 9.16 -21.01
C ASP A 204 3.19 8.22 -19.80
N PRO A 205 1.99 7.68 -19.58
CA PRO A 205 1.74 6.80 -18.45
C PRO A 205 2.46 5.43 -18.54
N VAL A 206 2.91 4.97 -19.72
CA VAL A 206 3.55 3.64 -19.94
C VAL A 206 5.09 3.74 -19.97
N PRO A 207 5.65 4.65 -19.16
CA PRO A 207 6.96 5.33 -19.30
C PRO A 207 7.85 4.95 -20.50
N THR A 208 7.34 5.01 -21.73
CA THR A 208 8.09 4.68 -22.95
C THR A 208 9.14 5.72 -23.32
N GLU A 209 8.79 7.00 -23.29
CA GLU A 209 9.69 8.12 -23.59
C GLU A 209 10.77 8.23 -22.52
N ALA A 210 10.38 8.11 -21.25
CA ALA A 210 11.31 8.07 -20.13
C ALA A 210 12.30 6.90 -20.25
N ALA A 211 11.82 5.71 -20.64
CA ALA A 211 12.66 4.53 -20.84
C ALA A 211 13.70 4.74 -21.95
N GLU A 212 13.30 5.32 -23.08
CA GLU A 212 14.19 5.63 -24.20
C GLU A 212 15.24 6.68 -23.84
N GLU A 213 14.81 7.82 -23.28
CA GLU A 213 15.68 8.97 -22.98
C GLU A 213 16.63 8.71 -21.80
N LEU A 214 16.14 8.05 -20.75
CA LEU A 214 16.94 7.76 -19.55
C LEU A 214 17.67 6.41 -19.65
N GLY A 215 17.30 5.56 -20.60
CA GLY A 215 17.95 4.29 -20.91
C GLY A 215 17.72 3.21 -19.85
N PHE A 216 16.47 2.76 -19.70
CA PHE A 216 16.09 1.60 -18.90
C PHE A 216 15.04 0.74 -19.64
N ASP A 217 14.81 -0.49 -19.17
CA ASP A 217 13.87 -1.42 -19.79
C ASP A 217 12.51 -1.42 -19.06
N LEU A 218 11.42 -1.70 -19.80
CA LEU A 218 10.06 -1.84 -19.26
C LEU A 218 9.66 -3.29 -18.98
#